data_AF-A0A938JF24-F1
#
_entry.id   AF-A0A938JF24-F1
#
_cell.length_a   1.000
_cell.length_b   1.000
_cell.length_c   1.000
_cell.angle_alpha   90.00
_cell.angle_beta   90.00
_cell.angle_gamma   90.00
#
_symmetry.space_group_name_H-M   'P 1'
#
loop_
_entity.id
_entity.type
_entity.pdbx_description
1 polymer ?
#
loop_
_entity_poly.entity_id
_entity_poly.type
_entity_poly.pdbx_seq_one_letter_code
_entity_poly.pdbx_strand_id
1 'polypeptide(L)' 'MSRTNIDIDDELVHRVMVRYHLTTKREAVDYALRALVGNPMTKEEVLAMAGSIPDFTVPPDDDDDDLPG' A
#
# COMPACT_ATOMS: atom_id res chain seq x y z
N MET A 1 17.16 14.62 2.00
CA MET A 1 16.30 14.23 0.87
C MET A 1 16.97 14.74 -0.40
N SER A 2 17.25 13.86 -1.37
CA SER A 2 17.78 14.26 -2.68
C SER A 2 16.61 14.68 -3.58
N ARG A 3 16.83 15.63 -4.50
CA ARG A 3 15.81 16.07 -5.45
C ARG A 3 15.97 15.27 -6.75
N THR A 4 15.01 14.42 -7.05
CA THR A 4 14.99 13.57 -8.24
C THR A 4 13.76 13.93 -9.09
N ASN A 5 13.94 14.12 -10.40
CA ASN A 5 12.82 14.24 -11.35
C ASN A 5 12.47 12.86 -11.87
N ILE A 6 11.21 12.46 -11.71
CA ILE A 6 10.65 11.21 -12.19
C ILE A 6 9.25 11.50 -12.74
N ASP A 7 8.89 10.85 -13.84
CA ASP A 7 7.52 10.88 -14.36
C ASP A 7 6.68 9.85 -13.60
N ILE A 8 5.52 10.28 -13.12
CA ILE A 8 4.57 9.45 -12.38
C ILE A 8 3.17 9.71 -12.95
N ASP A 9 2.36 8.66 -13.01
CA ASP A 9 0.96 8.75 -13.36
C ASP A 9 0.15 9.48 -12.25
N ASP A 10 -0.46 10.60 -12.63
CA ASP A 10 -1.24 11.44 -11.74
C ASP A 10 -2.52 10.75 -11.23
N GLU A 11 -3.09 9.83 -12.00
CA GLU A 11 -4.29 9.09 -11.61
C GLU A 11 -3.96 8.06 -10.52
N LEU A 12 -2.82 7.37 -10.65
CA LEU A 12 -2.32 6.46 -9.61
C LEU A 12 -2.00 7.22 -8.32
N VAL A 13 -1.35 8.37 -8.43
CA VAL A 13 -1.07 9.21 -7.25
C VAL A 13 -2.36 9.69 -6.60
N HIS A 14 -3.35 10.09 -7.39
CA HIS A 14 -4.64 10.51 -6.86
C HIS A 14 -5.35 9.37 -6.12
N ARG A 15 -5.37 8.15 -6.67
CA ARG A 15 -5.93 6.97 -6.01
C ARG A 15 -5.25 6.70 -4.66
N VAL A 16 -3.91 6.76 -4.60
CA VAL A 16 -3.16 6.62 -3.34
C VAL A 16 -3.51 7.73 -2.35
N MET A 17 -3.60 8.97 -2.83
CA MET A 17 -3.96 10.11 -1.98
C MET A 17 -5.36 9.97 -1.37
N VAL A 18 -6.35 9.55 -2.16
CA VAL A 18 -7.72 9.32 -1.67
C VAL A 18 -7.76 8.15 -0.69
N ARG A 19 -7.12 7.02 -1.04
CA ARG A 19 -7.13 5.78 -0.24
C ARG A 19 -6.48 5.94 1.13
N TYR A 20 -5.43 6.77 1.21
CA TYR A 20 -4.67 6.98 2.45
C TYR A 20 -4.83 8.38 3.05
N HIS A 21 -5.82 9.16 2.57
CA HIS A 21 -6.12 10.52 3.03
C HIS A 21 -4.91 11.49 3.03
N LEU A 22 -4.08 11.42 1.98
CA LEU A 22 -2.87 12.22 1.86
C LEU A 22 -3.15 13.54 1.13
N THR A 23 -2.46 14.60 1.56
CA THR A 23 -2.74 15.97 1.08
C THR A 23 -1.85 16.39 -0.09
N THR A 24 -0.73 15.71 -0.29
CA THR A 24 0.24 16.05 -1.35
C THR A 24 0.76 14.83 -2.11
N LYS A 25 1.11 15.03 -3.40
CA LYS A 25 1.76 14.01 -4.22
C LYS A 25 3.08 13.50 -3.61
N ARG A 26 3.82 14.39 -2.94
CA ARG A 26 5.08 14.04 -2.27
C ARG A 26 4.84 13.11 -1.08
N GLU A 27 3.79 13.34 -0.29
CA GLU A 27 3.39 12.43 0.78
C GLU A 27 2.96 11.08 0.24
N ALA A 28 2.22 11.03 -0.86
CA ALA A 28 1.84 9.77 -1.51
C ALA A 28 3.07 8.95 -1.95
N VAL A 29 4.07 9.61 -2.54
CA VAL A 29 5.32 8.95 -2.94
C VAL A 29 6.13 8.51 -1.72
N ASP A 30 6.28 9.35 -0.69
CA ASP A 30 7.00 8.99 0.53
C ASP A 30 6.31 7.82 1.26
N TYR A 31 4.98 7.85 1.32
CA TYR A 31 4.17 6.77 1.89
C TYR A 31 4.33 5.47 1.11
N ALA A 32 4.24 5.51 -0.23
CA ALA A 32 4.43 4.32 -1.07
C ALA A 32 5.83 3.73 -0.92
N LEU A 33 6.87 4.57 -0.89
CA LEU A 33 8.25 4.12 -0.67
C LEU A 33 8.41 3.52 0.73
N ARG A 34 7.84 4.11 1.77
CA ARG A 34 7.87 3.55 3.14
C ARG A 34 7.02 2.31 3.30
N ALA A 35 5.92 2.18 2.57
CA ALA A 35 5.10 0.98 2.58
C ALA A 35 5.84 -0.19 1.90
N LEU A 36 6.57 0.08 0.82
CA LEU A 36 7.40 -0.90 0.11
C LEU A 36 8.69 -1.25 0.87
N VAL A 37 9.30 -0.27 1.54
CA VAL A 37 10.50 -0.47 2.38
C VAL A 37 10.12 -0.92 3.80
N GLY A 38 8.85 -0.82 4.17
CA GLY A 38 8.30 -1.33 5.41
C GLY A 38 8.72 -2.78 5.54
N ASN A 39 9.63 -3.03 6.47
CA ASN A 39 10.35 -4.28 6.57
C ASN A 39 9.31 -5.42 6.61
N PRO A 40 9.22 -6.32 5.60
CA PRO A 40 8.57 -7.59 5.85
C PRO A 40 9.25 -8.14 7.10
N MET A 41 8.48 -8.56 8.09
CA MET A 41 9.04 -9.18 9.29
C MET A 41 10.16 -10.11 8.88
N THR A 42 11.31 -9.99 9.54
CA THR A 42 12.41 -10.92 9.30
C THR A 42 11.89 -12.35 9.44
N LYS A 43 12.48 -13.33 8.74
CA LYS A 43 12.02 -14.73 8.83
C LYS A 43 11.82 -15.16 10.29
N GLU A 44 12.69 -14.71 11.18
CA GLU A 44 12.64 -14.94 12.62
C GLU A 44 11.42 -14.33 13.31
N GLU A 45 11.04 -13.10 12.96
CA GLU A 45 9.83 -12.44 13.47
C GLU A 45 8.54 -13.09 12.93
N VAL A 46 8.52 -13.52 11.65
CA VAL A 46 7.41 -14.29 11.08
C VAL A 46 7.27 -15.65 11.77
N LEU A 47 8.39 -16.31 12.06
CA LEU A 47 8.43 -17.57 12.80
C LEU A 47 8.01 -17.40 14.27
N ALA A 48 8.34 -16.28 14.90
CA ALA A 48 7.90 -15.97 16.26
C ALA A 48 6.39 -15.66 16.34
N MET A 49 5.79 -15.20 15.24
CA MET A 49 4.34 -15.01 15.11
C MET A 49 3.61 -16.22 14.50
N ALA A 50 4.31 -17.31 14.17
CA ALA A 50 3.69 -18.52 13.64
C ALA A 50 2.82 -19.18 14.73
N GLY A 51 1.51 -18.92 14.66
CA GLY A 51 0.52 -19.38 15.63
C GLY A 51 -0.45 -18.30 16.12
N SER A 52 -0.22 -17.03 15.77
CA SER A 52 -1.12 -15.92 16.13
C SER A 52 -2.08 -15.53 15.01
N ILE A 53 -2.29 -16.38 13.99
CA ILE A 53 -3.26 -16.11 12.92
C ILE A 53 -4.65 -16.08 13.56
N PRO A 54 -5.35 -14.94 13.62
CA PRO A 54 -6.74 -14.95 14.01
C PRO A 54 -7.54 -15.68 12.93
N ASP A 55 -8.56 -16.43 13.36
CA ASP A 55 -9.52 -17.14 12.50
C ASP A 55 -10.45 -16.13 11.81
N PHE A 56 -9.88 -15.23 11.01
CA PHE A 56 -10.66 -14.35 10.16
C PHE A 56 -10.57 -14.89 8.73
N THR A 57 -11.74 -15.15 8.16
CA THR A 57 -11.90 -15.38 6.73
C THR A 57 -11.61 -14.06 6.03
N VAL A 58 -10.55 -14.03 5.20
CA VAL A 58 -10.31 -12.92 4.27
C VAL A 58 -11.56 -12.80 3.40
N PRO A 59 -12.32 -11.68 3.48
CA PRO A 59 -13.42 -11.46 2.56
C PRO A 59 -12.90 -11.52 1.12
N PRO A 60 -13.67 -12.00 0.16
CA PRO A 60 -13.28 -11.89 -1.25
C PRO A 60 -12.93 -10.43 -1.54
N ASP A 61 -11.90 -10.23 -2.35
CA ASP A 61 -11.64 -8.90 -2.90
C ASP A 61 -12.91 -8.47 -3.64
N ASP A 62 -13.58 -7.42 -3.16
CA ASP A 62 -14.66 -6.74 -3.89
C ASP A 62 -14.01 -5.97 -5.07
N ASP A 63 -13.37 -6.70 -5.98
CA ASP A 63 -13.10 -6.24 -7.35
C ASP A 63 -14.44 -6.28 -8.12
N ASP A 64 -15.46 -5.59 -7.61
CA ASP A 64 -16.60 -5.13 -8.39
C ASP A 64 -16.11 -3.97 -9.29
N ASP A 65 -15.21 -4.29 -10.22
CA ASP A 65 -15.12 -3.58 -11.49
C ASP A 65 -16.20 -4.14 -12.41
N ASP A 66 -17.45 -4.07 -11.94
CA ASP A 66 -18.65 -4.24 -12.75
C ASP A 66 -18.77 -2.95 -13.58
N LEU A 67 -17.94 -2.87 -14.62
CA LEU A 67 -18.08 -1.90 -15.70
C LEU A 67 -19.45 -2.15 -16.37
N PRO A 68 -20.43 -1.23 -16.23
CA PRO A 68 -21.65 -1.36 -17.02
C PRO A 68 -21.29 -1.15 -18.50
N GLY A 69 -21.75 -2.10 -19.32
CA GLY A 69 -21.60 -2.09 -20.78
C GLY A 69 -22.30 -0.92 -21.48
#